data_AF-A0A0Q0CK37-F1
#
_entry.id   AF-A0A0Q0CK37-F1
#
_cell.length_a   1.000
_cell.length_b   1.000
_cell.length_c   1.000
_cell.angle_alpha   90.00
_cell.angle_beta   90.00
_cell.angle_gamma   90.00
#
_symmetry.space_group_name_H-M   'P 1'
#
loop_
_entity.id
_entity.type
_entity.pdbx_description
1 polymer ?
#
loop_
_entity_poly.entity_id
_entity_poly.type
_entity_poly.pdbx_seq_one_letter_code
_entity_poly.pdbx_strand_id
1 'polypeptide(L)'
;MSNRPSGLCEKARPPRVLRLAVAGSVILMIAAGGLFYYASQVAAKKRAANAGTETVVNIHAHNCEPNALTVAAGKNAFRIVNRSERAVEWEILDGVLVIEERENIAPGLSQVINANLAPGDYAITCGLLSNPRGTLHVTPTAESDAKAKARPSMTAFIGPLSEYRVYLSLQGSALIKAVTALQEAIDAGDLSAAQAAYLPARAAYQRIAPAAQRLSELDNAINARADYYEKREQDPGFTGFHRVEYALFEQHSVEGLSPVAQRLQSNVTQLKKQLMAQSLAPDQLPAIATRTMRSLADVRSNGEEERYSHSDLNGFAANLDGTRKIVDLLRPLLTRSAGELLQKIDAATADLDTTLNAFATADGYRPYDQVDATQRQQIAAKAGALADALGDIDSALGLSDL
;
A
#
# COMPACT_ATOMS: atom_id res chain seq x y z
N MET A 1 72.88 0.43 84.06
CA MET A 1 73.12 -0.95 83.57
C MET A 1 72.16 -1.22 82.41
N SER A 2 72.69 -1.90 81.40
CA SER A 2 72.17 -2.10 80.04
C SER A 2 70.76 -2.68 79.95
N ASN A 3 69.96 -2.24 78.96
CA ASN A 3 68.90 -3.05 78.36
C ASN A 3 68.69 -2.68 76.88
N ARG A 4 69.08 -3.58 75.98
CA ARG A 4 68.62 -3.65 74.58
C ARG A 4 67.23 -4.31 74.55
N PRO A 5 66.45 -4.06 73.48
CA PRO A 5 65.95 -5.21 72.74
C PRO A 5 66.27 -5.10 71.24
N SER A 6 66.76 -6.24 70.75
CA SER A 6 67.00 -6.62 69.37
C SER A 6 65.71 -7.16 68.76
N GLY A 7 65.47 -6.93 67.46
CA GLY A 7 64.46 -7.69 66.73
C GLY A 7 64.09 -7.08 65.38
N LEU A 8 64.80 -7.48 64.32
CA LEU A 8 64.42 -7.22 62.93
C LEU A 8 63.13 -8.01 62.60
N CYS A 9 62.16 -7.32 61.99
CA CYS A 9 60.88 -7.89 61.56
C CYS A 9 61.09 -8.92 60.44
N GLU A 10 60.65 -10.16 60.66
CA GLU A 10 60.79 -11.29 59.75
C GLU A 10 59.79 -11.17 58.59
N LYS A 11 60.26 -11.14 57.33
CA LYS A 11 59.41 -11.17 56.13
C LYS A 11 58.67 -12.51 56.06
N ALA A 12 57.38 -12.52 56.42
CA ALA A 12 56.52 -13.69 56.32
C ALA A 12 56.50 -14.25 54.89
N ARG A 13 56.87 -15.53 54.74
CA ARG A 13 56.82 -16.25 53.45
C ARG A 13 55.36 -16.56 53.09
N PRO A 14 54.93 -16.34 51.84
CA PRO A 14 53.54 -16.59 51.46
C PRO A 14 53.19 -18.08 51.60
N PRO A 15 51.97 -18.42 52.05
CA PRO A 15 51.55 -19.79 52.30
C PRO A 15 51.58 -20.63 51.01
N ARG A 16 51.92 -21.92 51.11
CA ARG A 16 52.06 -22.85 49.96
C ARG A 16 50.82 -22.89 49.06
N VAL A 17 49.63 -22.68 49.64
CA VAL A 17 48.35 -22.60 48.92
C VAL A 17 48.31 -21.44 47.92
N LEU A 18 48.88 -20.29 48.27
CA LEU A 18 48.95 -19.12 47.38
C LEU A 18 49.86 -19.40 46.17
N ARG A 19 50.96 -20.13 46.37
CA ARG A 19 51.88 -20.51 45.28
C ARG A 19 51.24 -21.52 44.31
N LEU A 20 50.46 -22.46 44.83
CA LEU A 20 49.71 -23.43 44.02
C LEU A 20 48.57 -22.75 43.23
N ALA A 21 47.85 -21.81 43.86
CA ALA A 21 46.83 -21.01 43.18
C ALA A 21 47.43 -20.19 42.03
N VAL A 22 48.56 -19.50 42.27
CA VAL A 22 49.26 -18.74 41.23
C VAL A 22 49.73 -19.66 40.09
N ALA A 23 50.30 -20.82 40.40
CA ALA A 23 50.71 -21.79 39.37
C ALA A 23 49.51 -22.30 38.55
N GLY A 24 48.38 -22.59 39.20
CA GLY A 24 47.13 -22.97 38.54
C GLY A 24 46.57 -21.87 37.63
N SER A 25 46.60 -20.61 38.08
CA SER A 25 46.18 -19.46 37.27
C SER A 25 47.08 -19.25 36.05
N VAL A 26 48.39 -19.48 36.16
CA VAL A 26 49.32 -19.41 35.03
C VAL A 26 49.02 -20.50 34.00
N ILE A 27 48.76 -21.74 34.45
CA ILE A 27 48.40 -22.85 33.55
C ILE A 27 47.07 -22.55 32.83
N LEU A 28 46.06 -22.05 33.55
CA LEU A 28 44.78 -21.64 32.96
C LEU A 28 44.96 -20.51 31.93
N MET A 29 45.80 -19.51 32.20
CA MET A 29 46.11 -18.45 31.22
C MET A 29 46.79 -19.00 29.97
N ILE A 30 47.73 -19.93 30.11
CA ILE A 30 48.41 -20.54 28.95
C ILE A 30 47.41 -21.37 28.13
N ALA A 31 46.55 -22.16 28.79
CA ALA A 31 45.52 -22.94 28.12
C ALA A 31 44.51 -22.04 27.39
N ALA A 32 44.05 -20.95 28.04
CA ALA A 32 43.17 -19.96 27.43
C ALA A 32 43.83 -19.26 26.24
N GLY A 33 45.12 -18.90 26.35
CA GLY A 33 45.90 -18.34 25.25
C GLY A 33 46.04 -19.31 24.08
N GLY A 34 46.26 -20.60 24.34
CA GLY A 34 46.32 -21.65 23.32
C GLY A 34 44.98 -21.84 22.61
N LEU A 35 43.88 -21.89 23.35
CA LEU A 35 42.52 -21.95 22.80
C LEU A 35 42.18 -20.72 21.96
N PHE A 36 42.51 -19.52 22.44
CA PHE A 36 42.32 -18.27 21.71
C PHE A 36 43.13 -18.25 20.40
N TYR A 37 44.39 -18.66 20.45
CA TYR A 37 45.24 -18.75 19.26
C TYR A 37 44.68 -19.73 18.23
N TYR A 38 44.22 -20.91 18.68
CA TYR A 38 43.58 -21.88 17.81
C TYR A 38 42.28 -21.35 17.18
N ALA A 39 41.41 -20.74 17.97
CA ALA A 39 40.18 -20.13 17.48
C ALA A 39 40.46 -19.00 16.47
N SER A 40 41.50 -18.20 16.72
CA SER A 40 41.96 -17.14 15.80
C SER A 40 42.42 -17.71 14.45
N GLN A 41 43.21 -18.80 14.46
CA GLN A 41 43.64 -19.52 13.26
C GLN A 41 42.46 -20.10 12.46
N VAL A 42 41.48 -20.71 13.14
CA VAL A 42 40.26 -21.24 12.49
C VAL A 42 39.45 -20.11 11.85
N ALA A 43 39.28 -18.99 12.54
CA ALA A 43 38.60 -17.82 11.99
C ALA A 43 39.36 -17.23 10.80
N ALA A 44 40.68 -17.17 10.84
CA ALA A 44 41.52 -16.72 9.73
C ALA A 44 41.39 -17.63 8.50
N LYS A 45 41.40 -18.96 8.68
CA LYS A 45 41.16 -19.93 7.60
C LYS A 45 39.78 -19.77 6.97
N LYS A 46 38.72 -19.57 7.77
CA LYS A 46 37.36 -19.35 7.27
C LYS A 46 37.25 -18.03 6.48
N ARG A 47 37.92 -16.96 6.93
CA ARG A 47 38.01 -15.70 6.18
C ARG A 47 38.74 -15.87 4.85
N ALA A 48 39.85 -16.62 4.84
CA ALA A 48 40.60 -16.90 3.62
C ALA A 48 39.80 -17.75 2.62
N ALA A 49 39.02 -18.73 3.11
CA ALA A 49 38.17 -19.57 2.26
C ALA A 49 37.04 -18.80 1.56
N ASN A 50 36.58 -17.69 2.16
CA ASN A 50 35.55 -16.80 1.60
C ASN A 50 36.14 -15.58 0.87
N ALA A 51 37.47 -15.49 0.77
CA ALA A 51 38.13 -14.38 0.09
C ALA A 51 37.81 -14.46 -1.41
N GLY A 52 36.93 -13.58 -1.89
CA GLY A 52 36.44 -13.57 -3.28
C GLY A 52 34.92 -13.69 -3.43
N THR A 53 34.19 -14.07 -2.38
CA THR A 53 32.71 -14.15 -2.39
C THR A 53 32.04 -13.06 -1.57
N GLU A 54 32.83 -12.22 -0.90
CA GLU A 54 32.35 -11.15 -0.02
C GLU A 54 32.97 -9.81 -0.45
N THR A 55 32.13 -8.78 -0.48
CA THR A 55 32.57 -7.39 -0.72
C THR A 55 33.01 -6.80 0.61
N VAL A 56 34.30 -6.45 0.73
CA VAL A 56 34.86 -5.91 1.97
C VAL A 56 34.66 -4.41 2.04
N VAL A 57 34.14 -3.91 3.16
CA VAL A 57 34.00 -2.49 3.47
C VAL A 57 34.74 -2.19 4.76
N ASN A 58 35.73 -1.31 4.70
CA ASN A 58 36.47 -0.83 5.87
C ASN A 58 35.82 0.45 6.38
N ILE A 59 35.45 0.50 7.66
CA ILE A 59 34.90 1.71 8.29
C ILE A 59 36.03 2.40 9.07
N HIS A 60 36.33 3.63 8.69
CA HIS A 60 37.27 4.51 9.39
C HIS A 60 36.51 5.53 10.24
N ALA A 61 37.24 6.46 10.87
CA ALA A 61 36.64 7.46 11.75
C ALA A 61 35.60 8.35 11.05
N HIS A 62 35.83 8.72 9.78
CA HIS A 62 35.04 9.72 9.07
C HIS A 62 34.51 9.27 7.70
N ASN A 63 34.85 8.06 7.26
CA ASN A 63 34.42 7.50 5.97
C ASN A 63 34.40 5.98 6.02
N CYS A 64 33.93 5.36 4.93
CA CYS A 64 34.14 3.96 4.66
C CYS A 64 34.83 3.77 3.31
N GLU A 65 35.60 2.69 3.17
CA GLU A 65 36.35 2.35 1.97
C GLU A 65 36.00 0.92 1.52
N PRO A 66 35.46 0.75 0.30
CA PRO A 66 35.00 1.81 -0.60
C PRO A 66 33.73 2.49 -0.07
N ASN A 67 33.54 3.77 -0.40
CA ASN A 67 32.28 4.51 -0.14
C ASN A 67 31.31 4.48 -1.33
N ALA A 68 31.71 3.87 -2.45
CA ALA A 68 30.87 3.62 -3.60
C ALA A 68 31.03 2.16 -4.02
N LEU A 69 29.94 1.41 -4.00
CA LEU A 69 29.89 -0.01 -4.25
C LEU A 69 29.10 -0.31 -5.51
N THR A 70 29.50 -1.34 -6.23
CA THR A 70 28.70 -1.91 -7.32
C THR A 70 28.68 -3.42 -7.21
N VAL A 71 27.48 -4.00 -7.17
CA VAL A 71 27.27 -5.46 -7.09
C VAL A 71 26.14 -5.88 -8.04
N ALA A 72 26.08 -7.16 -8.37
CA ALA A 72 24.97 -7.71 -9.14
C ALA A 72 23.74 -7.95 -8.25
N ALA A 73 22.53 -7.81 -8.79
CA ALA A 73 21.30 -8.16 -8.09
C ALA A 73 21.29 -9.64 -7.66
N GLY A 74 20.63 -9.91 -6.52
CA GLY A 74 20.57 -11.22 -5.88
C GLY A 74 21.32 -11.25 -4.54
N LYS A 75 21.77 -12.45 -4.15
CA LYS A 75 22.44 -12.66 -2.86
C LYS A 75 23.85 -12.08 -2.87
N ASN A 76 24.08 -11.14 -1.99
CA ASN A 76 25.36 -10.47 -1.78
C ASN A 76 25.80 -10.61 -0.32
N ALA A 77 27.11 -10.78 -0.11
CA ALA A 77 27.70 -10.81 1.21
C ALA A 77 28.67 -9.62 1.36
N PHE A 78 28.49 -8.82 2.40
CA PHE A 78 29.37 -7.71 2.74
C PHE A 78 30.12 -8.01 4.02
N ARG A 79 31.44 -7.90 4.00
CA ARG A 79 32.27 -7.98 5.20
C ARG A 79 32.61 -6.59 5.68
N ILE A 80 32.01 -6.20 6.78
CA ILE A 80 32.21 -4.90 7.39
C ILE A 80 33.34 -5.01 8.39
N VAL A 81 34.43 -4.28 8.19
CA VAL A 81 35.63 -4.28 9.03
C VAL A 81 35.73 -2.93 9.72
N ASN A 82 35.66 -2.93 11.05
CA ASN A 82 35.81 -1.69 11.80
C ASN A 82 37.30 -1.36 12.00
N ARG A 83 37.77 -0.34 11.31
CA ARG A 83 39.12 0.24 11.40
C ARG A 83 39.13 1.55 12.21
N SER A 84 38.03 1.91 12.85
CA SER A 84 37.90 3.07 13.72
C SER A 84 38.15 2.71 15.19
N GLU A 85 38.15 3.71 16.06
CA GLU A 85 38.35 3.57 17.51
C GLU A 85 37.02 3.45 18.29
N ARG A 86 35.87 3.49 17.60
CA ARG A 86 34.53 3.40 18.23
C ARG A 86 33.77 2.19 17.72
N ALA A 87 32.77 1.73 18.46
CA ALA A 87 31.79 0.81 17.90
C ALA A 87 31.00 1.51 16.79
N VAL A 88 30.73 0.80 15.70
CA VAL A 88 30.09 1.35 14.49
C VAL A 88 28.99 0.42 13.99
N GLU A 89 28.13 0.94 13.14
CA GLU A 89 27.12 0.19 12.40
C GLU A 89 27.26 0.35 10.88
N TRP A 90 26.68 -0.58 10.14
CA TRP A 90 26.59 -0.49 8.69
C TRP A 90 25.24 -0.99 8.19
N GLU A 91 24.57 -0.13 7.44
CA GLU A 91 23.20 -0.31 6.92
C GLU A 91 23.20 -0.13 5.40
N ILE A 92 22.29 -0.84 4.73
CA ILE A 92 21.87 -0.58 3.35
C ILE A 92 20.48 0.08 3.41
N LEU A 93 20.34 1.22 2.74
CA LEU A 93 19.16 2.07 2.84
C LEU A 93 18.50 2.29 1.46
N ASP A 94 17.18 2.17 1.42
CA ASP A 94 16.32 2.59 0.31
C ASP A 94 15.42 3.73 0.80
N GLY A 95 15.85 4.98 0.57
CA GLY A 95 15.23 6.17 1.16
C GLY A 95 15.30 6.15 2.70
N VAL A 96 14.16 5.87 3.35
CA VAL A 96 14.03 5.75 4.82
C VAL A 96 13.98 4.29 5.29
N LEU A 97 13.94 3.32 4.37
CA LEU A 97 13.85 1.91 4.69
C LEU A 97 15.24 1.30 4.88
N VAL A 98 15.44 0.59 6.00
CA VAL A 98 16.62 -0.25 6.22
C VAL A 98 16.39 -1.59 5.54
N ILE A 99 17.21 -1.88 4.51
CA ILE A 99 17.16 -3.14 3.77
C ILE A 99 17.84 -4.26 4.55
N GLU A 100 19.00 -3.97 5.15
CA GLU A 100 19.76 -4.89 5.99
C GLU A 100 20.79 -4.09 6.81
N GLU A 101 21.11 -4.53 8.02
CA GLU A 101 22.00 -3.82 8.95
C GLU A 101 22.86 -4.74 9.83
N ARG A 102 23.99 -4.23 10.32
CA ARG A 102 24.64 -4.74 11.54
C ARG A 102 25.12 -3.61 12.42
N GLU A 103 24.76 -3.70 13.68
CA GLU A 103 25.14 -2.75 14.72
C GLU A 103 26.32 -3.23 15.58
N ASN A 104 26.86 -2.32 16.38
CA ASN A 104 27.77 -2.61 17.48
C ASN A 104 29.05 -3.37 17.08
N ILE A 105 29.57 -3.10 15.89
CA ILE A 105 30.83 -3.68 15.41
C ILE A 105 31.98 -3.00 16.17
N ALA A 106 32.56 -3.67 17.16
CA ALA A 106 33.63 -3.11 17.99
C ALA A 106 34.94 -2.84 17.20
N PRO A 107 35.81 -1.91 17.67
CA PRO A 107 37.10 -1.61 17.05
C PRO A 107 37.94 -2.87 16.76
N GLY A 108 38.46 -2.98 15.54
CA GLY A 108 39.29 -4.11 15.10
C GLY A 108 38.53 -5.40 14.77
N LEU A 109 37.21 -5.45 14.96
CA LEU A 109 36.37 -6.59 14.59
C LEU A 109 35.79 -6.46 13.17
N SER A 110 35.28 -7.59 12.67
CA SER A 110 34.53 -7.62 11.42
C SER A 110 33.27 -8.48 11.55
N GLN A 111 32.21 -8.08 10.85
CA GLN A 111 30.94 -8.79 10.75
C GLN A 111 30.62 -9.05 9.28
N VAL A 112 29.83 -10.10 9.01
CA VAL A 112 29.33 -10.39 7.66
C VAL A 112 27.83 -10.14 7.61
N ILE A 113 27.41 -9.49 6.55
CA ILE A 113 26.03 -9.13 6.25
C ILE A 113 25.65 -9.83 4.96
N ASN A 114 24.50 -10.50 4.95
CA ASN A 114 23.99 -11.14 3.73
C ASN A 114 22.71 -10.42 3.35
N ALA A 115 22.68 -9.83 2.17
CA ALA A 115 21.51 -9.13 1.64
C ALA A 115 21.10 -9.75 0.31
N ASN A 116 19.79 -9.86 0.07
CA ASN A 116 19.26 -10.23 -1.24
C ASN A 116 18.74 -8.96 -1.92
N LEU A 117 19.55 -8.38 -2.81
CA LEU A 117 19.34 -7.04 -3.33
C LEU A 117 18.60 -7.07 -4.68
N ALA A 118 17.62 -6.19 -4.85
CA ALA A 118 17.03 -5.92 -6.16
C ALA A 118 17.91 -4.93 -6.94
N PRO A 119 17.81 -4.87 -8.28
CA PRO A 119 18.49 -3.82 -9.05
C PRO A 119 18.03 -2.43 -8.61
N GLY A 120 18.96 -1.48 -8.51
CA GLY A 120 18.66 -0.13 -8.06
C GLY A 120 19.82 0.58 -7.39
N ASP A 121 19.58 1.81 -6.95
CA ASP A 121 20.55 2.63 -6.23
C ASP A 121 20.15 2.75 -4.76
N TYR A 122 21.09 2.41 -3.88
CA TYR A 122 20.93 2.42 -2.43
C TYR A 122 21.96 3.35 -1.78
N ALA A 123 21.64 3.86 -0.60
CA ALA A 123 22.63 4.50 0.26
C ALA A 123 23.21 3.50 1.25
N ILE A 124 24.46 3.68 1.66
CA ILE A 124 25.08 2.92 2.75
C ILE A 124 25.59 3.86 3.83
N THR A 125 25.49 3.45 5.10
CA THR A 125 26.11 4.22 6.20
C THR A 125 27.60 3.92 6.27
N CYS A 126 28.42 4.89 6.64
CA CYS A 126 29.86 4.68 6.87
C CYS A 126 30.20 4.75 8.37
N GLY A 127 29.52 3.95 9.20
CA GLY A 127 29.85 3.80 10.62
C GLY A 127 29.09 4.72 11.56
N LEU A 128 29.54 5.97 11.71
CA LEU A 128 28.89 6.95 12.59
C LEU A 128 27.83 7.74 11.81
N LEU A 129 26.72 8.08 12.47
CA LEU A 129 25.61 8.82 11.86
C LEU A 129 26.03 10.19 11.27
N SER A 130 27.09 10.79 11.80
CA SER A 130 27.66 12.06 11.30
C SER A 130 28.50 11.91 10.03
N ASN A 131 28.87 10.69 9.64
CA ASN A 131 29.68 10.45 8.46
C ASN A 131 28.82 10.56 7.20
N PRO A 132 29.37 11.09 6.09
CA PRO A 132 28.65 11.09 4.82
C PRO A 132 28.30 9.66 4.41
N ARG A 133 27.08 9.48 3.90
CA ARG A 133 26.63 8.19 3.35
C ARG A 133 27.40 7.86 2.07
N GLY A 134 27.68 6.57 1.88
CA GLY A 134 28.16 6.03 0.62
C GLY A 134 27.00 5.64 -0.30
N THR A 135 27.34 5.11 -1.48
CA THR A 135 26.39 4.59 -2.46
C THR A 135 26.61 3.10 -2.73
N LEU A 136 25.53 2.41 -3.05
CA LEU A 136 25.53 1.03 -3.51
C LEU A 136 24.66 0.93 -4.75
N HIS A 137 25.30 0.77 -5.90
CA HIS A 137 24.63 0.50 -7.16
C HIS A 137 24.47 -1.01 -7.37
N VAL A 138 23.25 -1.47 -7.57
CA VAL A 138 22.95 -2.89 -7.81
C VAL A 138 22.55 -3.07 -9.26
N THR A 139 23.39 -3.75 -10.03
CA THR A 139 23.16 -3.95 -11.46
C THR A 139 22.15 -5.06 -11.73
N PRO A 140 21.32 -4.93 -12.78
CA PRO A 140 20.43 -6.01 -13.20
C PRO A 140 21.19 -7.28 -13.59
N THR A 141 20.54 -8.42 -13.37
CA THR A 141 20.94 -9.76 -13.81
C THR A 141 19.81 -10.40 -14.58
N ALA A 142 20.11 -11.41 -15.41
CA ALA A 142 19.05 -12.17 -16.10
C ALA A 142 18.02 -12.77 -15.12
N GLU A 143 18.45 -13.20 -13.94
CA GLU A 143 17.54 -13.70 -12.90
C GLU A 143 16.68 -12.59 -12.30
N SER A 144 17.24 -11.41 -12.00
CA SER A 144 16.45 -10.29 -11.49
C SER A 144 15.47 -9.75 -12.54
N ASP A 145 15.85 -9.75 -13.82
CA ASP A 145 14.99 -9.33 -14.92
C ASP A 145 13.84 -10.32 -15.11
N ALA A 146 14.13 -11.63 -15.04
CA ALA A 146 13.12 -12.67 -15.05
C ALA A 146 12.18 -12.55 -13.84
N LYS A 147 12.69 -12.24 -12.64
CA LYS A 147 11.89 -12.00 -11.42
C LYS A 147 11.09 -10.70 -11.44
N ALA A 148 11.56 -9.67 -12.15
CA ALA A 148 10.83 -8.42 -12.34
C ALA A 148 9.62 -8.64 -13.28
N LYS A 149 9.81 -9.48 -14.29
CA LYS A 149 8.76 -9.90 -15.23
C LYS A 149 7.89 -11.05 -14.73
N ALA A 150 8.28 -11.68 -13.61
CA ALA A 150 7.50 -12.74 -13.00
C ALA A 150 6.20 -12.17 -12.41
N ARG A 151 5.13 -12.95 -12.51
CA ARG A 151 3.84 -12.62 -11.92
C ARG A 151 3.98 -12.40 -10.41
N PRO A 152 3.31 -11.38 -9.82
CA PRO A 152 3.29 -11.22 -8.37
C PRO A 152 2.75 -12.48 -7.68
N SER A 153 3.38 -12.88 -6.58
CA SER A 153 2.85 -13.92 -5.71
C SER A 153 1.50 -13.50 -5.09
N MET A 154 0.63 -14.45 -4.72
CA MET A 154 -0.62 -14.16 -4.02
C MET A 154 -0.47 -13.29 -2.76
N THR A 155 0.64 -13.46 -2.02
CA THR A 155 0.92 -12.62 -0.84
C THR A 155 1.11 -11.15 -1.15
N ALA A 156 1.46 -10.80 -2.39
CA ALA A 156 1.62 -9.40 -2.81
C ALA A 156 0.28 -8.64 -2.85
N PHE A 157 -0.86 -9.36 -2.93
CA PHE A 157 -2.20 -8.77 -2.94
C PHE A 157 -2.80 -8.57 -1.55
N ILE A 158 -2.17 -9.09 -0.48
CA ILE A 158 -2.67 -8.93 0.89
C ILE A 158 -2.76 -7.45 1.27
N GLY A 159 -1.71 -6.67 0.96
CA GLY A 159 -1.67 -5.23 1.21
C GLY A 159 -2.79 -4.48 0.46
N PRO A 160 -2.82 -4.55 -0.89
CA PRO A 160 -3.87 -3.93 -1.70
C PRO A 160 -5.29 -4.29 -1.27
N LEU A 161 -5.58 -5.56 -0.99
CA LEU A 161 -6.89 -6.02 -0.54
C LEU A 161 -7.26 -5.49 0.85
N SER A 162 -6.30 -5.47 1.78
CA SER A 162 -6.51 -4.94 3.13
C SER A 162 -6.81 -3.45 3.09
N GLU A 163 -6.07 -2.70 2.28
CA GLU A 163 -6.29 -1.26 2.13
C GLU A 163 -7.60 -0.96 1.37
N TYR A 164 -8.00 -1.79 0.39
CA TYR A 164 -9.32 -1.68 -0.23
C TYR A 164 -10.46 -1.90 0.78
N ARG A 165 -10.30 -2.86 1.70
CA ARG A 165 -11.27 -3.08 2.78
C ARG A 165 -11.36 -1.85 3.70
N VAL A 166 -10.24 -1.20 4.01
CA VAL A 166 -10.24 0.08 4.75
C VAL A 166 -10.98 1.16 3.97
N TYR A 167 -10.70 1.30 2.67
CA TYR A 167 -11.40 2.23 1.78
C TYR A 167 -12.91 2.00 1.79
N LEU A 168 -13.38 0.76 1.60
CA LEU A 168 -14.80 0.42 1.62
C LEU A 168 -15.44 0.71 2.99
N SER A 169 -14.73 0.51 4.09
CA SER A 169 -15.21 0.86 5.42
C SER A 169 -15.42 2.37 5.59
N LEU A 170 -14.45 3.17 5.12
CA LEU A 170 -14.50 4.63 5.17
C LEU A 170 -15.59 5.19 4.27
N GLN A 171 -15.65 4.74 3.01
CA GLN A 171 -16.68 5.16 2.06
C GLN A 171 -18.07 4.69 2.48
N GLY A 172 -18.22 3.48 3.02
CA GLY A 172 -19.48 3.02 3.59
C GLY A 172 -19.94 3.90 4.76
N SER A 173 -19.00 4.39 5.60
CA SER A 173 -19.33 5.33 6.67
C SER A 173 -19.73 6.71 6.12
N ALA A 174 -19.06 7.18 5.07
CA ALA A 174 -19.39 8.43 4.40
C ALA A 174 -20.77 8.36 3.73
N LEU A 175 -21.10 7.24 3.09
CA LEU A 175 -22.41 6.98 2.50
C LEU A 175 -23.51 6.99 3.56
N ILE A 176 -23.33 6.26 4.68
CA ILE A 176 -24.28 6.27 5.81
C ILE A 176 -24.53 7.70 6.28
N LYS A 177 -23.47 8.48 6.48
CA LYS A 177 -23.59 9.90 6.91
C LYS A 177 -24.35 10.74 5.90
N ALA A 178 -24.06 10.58 4.61
CA ALA A 178 -24.71 11.36 3.55
C ALA A 178 -26.19 11.01 3.39
N VAL A 179 -26.54 9.71 3.49
CA VAL A 179 -27.95 9.27 3.48
C VAL A 179 -28.69 9.72 4.74
N THR A 180 -28.01 9.80 5.89
CA THR A 180 -28.61 10.37 7.11
C THR A 180 -28.98 11.84 6.90
N ALA A 181 -28.10 12.65 6.32
CA ALA A 181 -28.41 14.05 6.01
C ALA A 181 -29.58 14.19 5.02
N LEU A 182 -29.65 13.31 4.01
CA LEU A 182 -30.79 13.27 3.08
C LEU A 182 -32.09 12.90 3.79
N GLN A 183 -32.05 11.90 4.67
CA GLN A 183 -33.20 11.49 5.47
C GLN A 183 -33.67 12.63 6.39
N GLU A 184 -32.76 13.31 7.09
CA GLU A 184 -33.08 14.44 7.97
C GLU A 184 -33.77 15.58 7.22
N ALA A 185 -33.31 15.90 6.01
CA ALA A 185 -33.95 16.92 5.16
C ALA A 185 -35.36 16.51 4.71
N ILE A 186 -35.55 15.23 4.34
CA ILE A 186 -36.87 14.68 4.00
C ILE A 186 -37.81 14.73 5.20
N ASP A 187 -37.35 14.28 6.38
CA ASP A 187 -38.15 14.23 7.61
C ASP A 187 -38.51 15.64 8.12
N ALA A 188 -37.67 16.65 7.83
CA ALA A 188 -37.95 18.05 8.11
C ALA A 188 -38.99 18.68 7.15
N GLY A 189 -39.36 17.99 6.07
CA GLY A 189 -40.25 18.53 5.05
C GLY A 189 -39.59 19.55 4.12
N ASP A 190 -38.26 19.66 4.12
CA ASP A 190 -37.51 20.67 3.35
C ASP A 190 -37.08 20.09 1.99
N LEU A 191 -37.89 20.37 0.96
CA LEU A 191 -37.63 19.92 -0.41
C LEU A 191 -36.27 20.41 -0.95
N SER A 192 -35.92 21.68 -0.69
CA SER A 192 -34.69 22.26 -1.23
C SER A 192 -33.46 21.65 -0.56
N ALA A 193 -33.49 21.48 0.76
CA ALA A 193 -32.43 20.79 1.48
C ALA A 193 -32.33 19.31 1.06
N ALA A 194 -33.46 18.63 0.82
CA ALA A 194 -33.47 17.23 0.38
C ALA A 194 -32.87 17.08 -1.03
N GLN A 195 -33.22 17.95 -1.98
CA GLN A 195 -32.62 17.99 -3.32
C GLN A 195 -31.10 18.23 -3.25
N ALA A 196 -30.66 19.18 -2.40
CA ALA A 196 -29.24 19.45 -2.20
C ALA A 196 -28.49 18.26 -1.56
N ALA A 197 -29.12 17.55 -0.61
CA ALA A 197 -28.54 16.39 0.06
C ALA A 197 -28.52 15.12 -0.80
N TYR A 198 -29.39 15.03 -1.83
CA TYR A 198 -29.44 13.89 -2.73
C TYR A 198 -28.12 13.68 -3.48
N LEU A 199 -27.53 14.75 -4.05
CA LEU A 199 -26.32 14.65 -4.87
C LEU A 199 -25.10 14.09 -4.09
N PRO A 200 -24.74 14.60 -2.91
CA PRO A 200 -23.65 14.02 -2.12
C PRO A 200 -23.90 12.58 -1.69
N ALA A 201 -25.14 12.24 -1.32
CA ALA A 201 -25.50 10.87 -0.95
C ALA A 201 -25.35 9.91 -2.14
N ARG A 202 -25.78 10.37 -3.32
CA ARG A 202 -25.68 9.61 -4.56
C ARG A 202 -24.23 9.40 -5.00
N ALA A 203 -23.42 10.46 -4.96
CA ALA A 203 -21.99 10.37 -5.25
C ALA A 203 -21.26 9.45 -4.26
N ALA A 204 -21.62 9.46 -2.98
CA ALA A 204 -21.06 8.54 -1.99
C ALA A 204 -21.36 7.08 -2.32
N TYR A 205 -22.56 6.77 -2.82
CA TYR A 205 -22.89 5.42 -3.29
C TYR A 205 -22.08 5.04 -4.53
N GLN A 206 -22.03 5.92 -5.53
CA GLN A 206 -21.37 5.66 -6.80
C GLN A 206 -19.86 5.38 -6.65
N ARG A 207 -19.18 5.94 -5.63
CA ARG A 207 -17.78 5.59 -5.32
C ARG A 207 -17.56 4.12 -4.96
N ILE A 208 -18.57 3.47 -4.38
CA ILE A 208 -18.50 2.05 -3.95
C ILE A 208 -19.47 1.14 -4.70
N ALA A 209 -20.25 1.66 -5.64
CA ALA A 209 -21.15 0.89 -6.50
C ALA A 209 -20.49 -0.35 -7.13
N PRO A 210 -19.23 -0.31 -7.61
CA PRO A 210 -18.59 -1.50 -8.18
C PRO A 210 -18.49 -2.67 -7.18
N ALA A 211 -18.32 -2.37 -5.89
CA ALA A 211 -18.32 -3.36 -4.82
C ALA A 211 -19.75 -3.74 -4.39
N ALA A 212 -20.66 -2.77 -4.35
CA ALA A 212 -22.05 -2.98 -3.95
C ALA A 212 -22.81 -3.92 -4.92
N GLN A 213 -22.58 -3.79 -6.23
CA GLN A 213 -23.22 -4.59 -7.28
C GLN A 213 -22.96 -6.10 -7.18
N ARG A 214 -21.97 -6.53 -6.39
CA ARG A 214 -21.76 -7.94 -6.05
C ARG A 214 -22.85 -8.50 -5.13
N LEU A 215 -23.57 -7.63 -4.45
CA LEU A 215 -24.65 -7.92 -3.52
C LEU A 215 -25.97 -7.57 -4.21
N SER A 216 -26.29 -8.30 -5.28
CA SER A 216 -27.36 -7.94 -6.24
C SER A 216 -28.71 -7.59 -5.59
N GLU A 217 -29.18 -8.37 -4.62
CA GLU A 217 -30.43 -8.08 -3.92
C GLU A 217 -30.39 -6.73 -3.18
N LEU A 218 -29.26 -6.42 -2.56
CA LEU A 218 -29.07 -5.19 -1.79
C LEU A 218 -28.81 -3.99 -2.69
N ASP A 219 -28.04 -4.17 -3.77
CA ASP A 219 -27.87 -3.17 -4.83
C ASP A 219 -29.22 -2.81 -5.46
N ASN A 220 -30.06 -3.80 -5.77
CA ASN A 220 -31.42 -3.55 -6.28
C ASN A 220 -32.28 -2.76 -5.28
N ALA A 221 -32.22 -3.09 -3.99
CA ALA A 221 -32.97 -2.38 -2.95
C ALA A 221 -32.45 -0.95 -2.69
N ILE A 222 -31.26 -0.59 -3.18
CA ILE A 222 -30.65 0.74 -3.01
C ILE A 222 -30.74 1.56 -4.30
N ASN A 223 -30.53 0.93 -5.47
CA ASN A 223 -30.18 1.59 -6.72
C ASN A 223 -30.98 1.11 -7.94
N ALA A 224 -31.99 0.25 -7.78
CA ALA A 224 -32.81 -0.13 -8.94
C ALA A 224 -33.61 1.08 -9.47
N ARG A 225 -33.58 1.25 -10.79
CA ARG A 225 -34.37 2.25 -11.51
C ARG A 225 -35.81 1.77 -11.74
N ALA A 226 -36.71 2.71 -12.01
CA ALA A 226 -38.12 2.42 -12.23
C ALA A 226 -38.35 1.41 -13.38
N ASP A 227 -37.55 1.43 -14.43
CA ASP A 227 -37.70 0.53 -15.60
C ASP A 227 -37.42 -0.96 -15.30
N TYR A 228 -36.84 -1.30 -14.15
CA TYR A 228 -36.71 -2.67 -13.67
C TYR A 228 -38.00 -3.23 -13.04
N TYR A 229 -39.02 -2.39 -12.83
CA TYR A 229 -40.28 -2.77 -12.19
C TYR A 229 -41.43 -2.79 -13.20
N GLU A 230 -42.35 -3.75 -13.07
CA GLU A 230 -43.50 -3.93 -13.98
C GLU A 230 -44.37 -2.67 -14.03
N LYS A 231 -44.63 -2.05 -12.86
CA LYS A 231 -45.45 -0.84 -12.75
C LYS A 231 -44.63 0.45 -12.70
N ARG A 232 -43.33 0.36 -12.97
CA ARG A 232 -42.38 1.47 -12.95
C ARG A 232 -42.46 2.30 -11.67
N GLU A 233 -42.63 3.62 -11.77
CA GLU A 233 -42.71 4.53 -10.63
C GLU A 233 -43.89 4.24 -9.69
N GLN A 234 -44.92 3.54 -10.18
CA GLN A 234 -46.09 3.13 -9.39
C GLN A 234 -45.94 1.76 -8.73
N ASP A 235 -44.80 1.08 -8.92
CA ASP A 235 -44.56 -0.22 -8.34
C ASP A 235 -44.33 -0.11 -6.83
N PRO A 236 -45.04 -0.89 -5.99
CA PRO A 236 -44.82 -0.87 -4.55
C PRO A 236 -43.41 -1.34 -4.14
N GLY A 237 -42.71 -2.07 -5.02
CA GLY A 237 -41.32 -2.46 -4.84
C GLY A 237 -40.31 -1.34 -5.14
N PHE A 238 -40.72 -0.30 -5.87
CA PHE A 238 -39.82 0.80 -6.25
C PHE A 238 -39.41 1.63 -5.03
N THR A 239 -38.17 1.43 -4.61
CA THR A 239 -37.58 2.03 -3.40
C THR A 239 -36.14 2.52 -3.68
N GLY A 240 -35.41 2.93 -2.64
CA GLY A 240 -34.01 3.34 -2.79
C GLY A 240 -33.83 4.73 -3.38
N PHE A 241 -32.63 5.01 -3.91
CA PHE A 241 -32.23 6.32 -4.42
C PHE A 241 -33.16 6.83 -5.51
N HIS A 242 -33.47 6.02 -6.53
CA HIS A 242 -34.28 6.51 -7.66
C HIS A 242 -35.74 6.75 -7.29
N ARG A 243 -36.28 6.08 -6.27
CA ARG A 243 -37.61 6.42 -5.73
C ARG A 243 -37.61 7.78 -5.02
N VAL A 244 -36.54 8.08 -4.30
CA VAL A 244 -36.33 9.39 -3.68
C VAL A 244 -36.13 10.45 -4.77
N GLU A 245 -35.28 10.17 -5.76
CA GLU A 245 -35.02 11.03 -6.92
C GLU A 245 -36.32 11.43 -7.62
N TYR A 246 -37.15 10.45 -7.98
CA TYR A 246 -38.44 10.69 -8.64
C TYR A 246 -39.32 11.66 -7.85
N ALA A 247 -39.46 11.46 -6.54
CA ALA A 247 -40.29 12.36 -5.74
C ALA A 247 -39.70 13.77 -5.60
N LEU A 248 -38.38 13.88 -5.39
CA LEU A 248 -37.74 15.18 -5.18
C LEU A 248 -37.68 16.02 -6.46
N PHE A 249 -37.39 15.40 -7.61
CA PHE A 249 -37.07 16.13 -8.84
C PHE A 249 -38.20 16.14 -9.87
N GLU A 250 -39.03 15.09 -9.94
CA GLU A 250 -40.18 15.04 -10.86
C GLU A 250 -41.48 15.45 -10.16
N GLN A 251 -41.73 14.93 -8.95
CA GLN A 251 -42.95 15.27 -8.20
C GLN A 251 -42.83 16.54 -7.35
N HIS A 252 -41.62 17.07 -7.19
CA HIS A 252 -41.31 18.21 -6.33
C HIS A 252 -41.92 18.08 -4.92
N SER A 253 -41.81 16.90 -4.33
CA SER A 253 -42.44 16.58 -3.04
C SER A 253 -41.57 15.69 -2.18
N VAL A 254 -41.70 15.87 -0.86
CA VAL A 254 -41.14 14.99 0.18
C VAL A 254 -42.23 14.13 0.84
N GLU A 255 -43.48 14.28 0.40
CA GLU A 255 -44.61 13.56 0.98
C GLU A 255 -44.46 12.04 0.81
N GLY A 256 -44.61 11.31 1.91
CA GLY A 256 -44.49 9.84 1.93
C GLY A 256 -43.07 9.31 1.73
N LEU A 257 -42.03 10.17 1.70
CA LEU A 257 -40.64 9.71 1.52
C LEU A 257 -39.97 9.22 2.81
N SER A 258 -40.41 9.61 4.00
CA SER A 258 -39.78 9.21 5.26
C SER A 258 -39.57 7.69 5.39
N PRO A 259 -40.56 6.81 5.09
CA PRO A 259 -40.35 5.37 5.12
C PRO A 259 -39.35 4.86 4.06
N VAL A 260 -39.29 5.52 2.89
CA VAL A 260 -38.34 5.18 1.83
C VAL A 260 -36.91 5.54 2.24
N ALA A 261 -36.72 6.73 2.81
CA ALA A 261 -35.43 7.21 3.29
C ALA A 261 -34.91 6.36 4.46
N GLN A 262 -35.78 6.00 5.41
CA GLN A 262 -35.45 5.08 6.51
C GLN A 262 -35.01 3.70 6.01
N ARG A 263 -35.72 3.14 5.01
CA ARG A 263 -35.34 1.87 4.39
C ARG A 263 -34.00 1.98 3.67
N LEU A 264 -33.77 3.08 2.93
CA LEU A 264 -32.50 3.34 2.26
C LEU A 264 -31.35 3.42 3.28
N GLN A 265 -31.53 4.14 4.39
CA GLN A 265 -30.55 4.24 5.48
C GLN A 265 -30.21 2.87 6.09
N SER A 266 -31.22 2.02 6.31
CA SER A 266 -31.03 0.64 6.75
C SER A 266 -30.25 -0.18 5.72
N ASN A 267 -30.62 -0.08 4.43
CA ASN A 267 -29.96 -0.83 3.36
C ASN A 267 -28.49 -0.43 3.19
N VAL A 268 -28.13 0.85 3.23
CA VAL A 268 -26.72 1.28 3.13
C VAL A 268 -25.90 0.89 4.37
N THR A 269 -26.53 0.81 5.53
CA THR A 269 -25.90 0.28 6.76
C THR A 269 -25.62 -1.21 6.63
N GLN A 270 -26.59 -1.97 6.12
CA GLN A 270 -26.44 -3.39 5.82
C GLN A 270 -25.38 -3.64 4.72
N LEU A 271 -25.30 -2.74 3.72
CA LEU A 271 -24.31 -2.80 2.65
C LEU A 271 -22.89 -2.74 3.21
N LYS A 272 -22.61 -1.74 4.05
CA LYS A 272 -21.31 -1.63 4.73
C LYS A 272 -20.99 -2.91 5.50
N LYS A 273 -21.95 -3.45 6.26
CA LYS A 273 -21.75 -4.69 7.04
C LYS A 273 -21.41 -5.87 6.14
N GLN A 274 -22.12 -6.07 5.03
CA GLN A 274 -21.86 -7.17 4.11
C GLN A 274 -20.55 -7.02 3.35
N LEU A 275 -20.21 -5.81 2.91
CA LEU A 275 -18.90 -5.53 2.30
C LEU A 275 -17.73 -5.84 3.25
N MET A 276 -17.91 -5.64 4.56
CA MET A 276 -16.91 -6.02 5.56
C MET A 276 -16.93 -7.50 5.94
N ALA A 277 -18.01 -8.22 5.66
CA ALA A 277 -18.10 -9.65 5.94
C ALA A 277 -17.53 -10.50 4.79
N GLN A 278 -17.55 -9.99 3.56
CA GLN A 278 -17.10 -10.72 2.38
C GLN A 278 -15.65 -10.42 2.03
N SER A 279 -14.90 -11.47 1.67
CA SER A 279 -13.59 -11.31 1.05
C SER A 279 -13.72 -10.99 -0.43
N LEU A 280 -12.77 -10.21 -0.94
CA LEU A 280 -12.59 -9.95 -2.36
C LEU A 280 -11.38 -10.76 -2.84
N ALA A 281 -11.56 -11.56 -3.89
CA ALA A 281 -10.42 -12.25 -4.51
C ALA A 281 -9.59 -11.24 -5.34
N PRO A 282 -8.26 -11.44 -5.50
CA PRO A 282 -7.39 -10.48 -6.18
C PRO A 282 -7.84 -10.12 -7.60
N ASP A 283 -8.27 -11.11 -8.40
CA ASP A 283 -8.79 -10.95 -9.76
C ASP A 283 -10.01 -10.01 -9.82
N GLN A 284 -10.79 -10.00 -8.74
CA GLN A 284 -12.03 -9.22 -8.69
C GLN A 284 -11.78 -7.72 -8.53
N LEU A 285 -10.62 -7.29 -8.02
CA LEU A 285 -10.27 -5.87 -7.87
C LEU A 285 -10.26 -5.13 -9.22
N PRO A 286 -9.42 -5.50 -10.21
CA PRO A 286 -9.47 -4.84 -11.51
C PRO A 286 -10.78 -5.16 -12.23
N ALA A 287 -11.35 -6.36 -12.07
CA ALA A 287 -12.57 -6.74 -12.79
C ALA A 287 -13.79 -5.87 -12.44
N ILE A 288 -13.97 -5.44 -11.19
CA ILE A 288 -15.06 -4.52 -10.83
C ILE A 288 -14.85 -3.12 -11.44
N ALA A 289 -13.61 -2.64 -11.50
CA ALA A 289 -13.28 -1.34 -12.12
C ALA A 289 -13.52 -1.38 -13.64
N THR A 290 -13.04 -2.43 -14.31
CA THR A 290 -13.24 -2.68 -15.73
C THR A 290 -14.73 -2.73 -16.09
N ARG A 291 -15.54 -3.51 -15.35
CA ARG A 291 -16.99 -3.58 -15.60
C ARG A 291 -17.68 -2.25 -15.40
N THR A 292 -17.26 -1.46 -14.42
CA THR A 292 -17.86 -0.14 -14.15
C THR A 292 -17.61 0.82 -15.28
N MET A 293 -16.36 0.94 -15.73
CA MET A 293 -16.00 1.82 -16.86
C MET A 293 -16.62 1.33 -18.17
N ARG A 294 -16.68 0.00 -18.38
CA ARG A 294 -17.36 -0.60 -19.54
C ARG A 294 -18.86 -0.30 -19.53
N SER A 295 -19.52 -0.47 -18.40
CA SER A 295 -20.95 -0.13 -18.24
C SER A 295 -21.21 1.35 -18.48
N LEU A 296 -20.30 2.22 -18.05
CA LEU A 296 -20.36 3.65 -18.37
C LEU A 296 -20.31 3.89 -19.88
N ALA A 297 -19.38 3.23 -20.57
CA ALA A 297 -19.17 3.37 -22.00
C ALA A 297 -20.34 2.84 -22.85
N ASP A 298 -20.84 1.65 -22.50
CA ASP A 298 -21.75 0.91 -23.38
C ASP A 298 -23.22 1.21 -23.11
N VAL A 299 -23.56 1.60 -21.87
CA VAL A 299 -24.95 1.72 -21.41
C VAL A 299 -25.22 3.09 -20.81
N ARG A 300 -24.47 3.46 -19.77
CA ARG A 300 -24.88 4.58 -18.91
C ARG A 300 -24.63 5.95 -19.52
N SER A 301 -23.72 6.08 -20.50
CA SER A 301 -23.52 7.30 -21.28
C SER A 301 -24.76 7.78 -22.05
N ASN A 302 -25.83 6.99 -22.08
CA ASN A 302 -27.11 7.42 -22.65
C ASN A 302 -27.93 8.29 -21.69
N GLY A 303 -27.54 8.41 -20.42
CA GLY A 303 -28.21 9.27 -19.42
C GLY A 303 -29.43 8.62 -18.79
N GLU A 304 -29.43 7.30 -18.68
CA GLU A 304 -30.57 6.55 -18.17
C GLU A 304 -30.55 6.37 -16.65
N GLU A 305 -29.45 6.72 -15.97
CA GLU A 305 -29.28 6.47 -14.54
C GLU A 305 -30.07 7.49 -13.71
N GLU A 306 -29.87 8.78 -13.96
CA GLU A 306 -30.49 9.88 -13.18
C GLU A 306 -31.55 10.61 -14.01
N ARG A 307 -32.66 9.93 -14.31
CA ARG A 307 -33.67 10.39 -15.27
C ARG A 307 -34.41 11.65 -14.85
N TYR A 308 -34.47 11.93 -13.54
CA TYR A 308 -35.25 13.05 -13.00
C TYR A 308 -34.33 14.17 -12.50
N SER A 309 -33.22 13.83 -11.86
CA SER A 309 -32.25 14.83 -11.35
C SER A 309 -31.22 15.25 -12.40
N HIS A 310 -31.07 14.49 -13.49
CA HIS A 310 -30.06 14.69 -14.54
C HIS A 310 -28.64 14.80 -14.00
N SER A 311 -28.36 14.09 -12.90
CA SER A 311 -27.10 14.19 -12.18
C SER A 311 -26.03 13.16 -12.57
N ASP A 312 -26.19 12.47 -13.71
CA ASP A 312 -25.36 11.34 -14.15
C ASP A 312 -23.86 11.64 -14.11
N LEU A 313 -23.43 12.85 -14.50
CA LEU A 313 -22.02 13.27 -14.49
C LEU A 313 -21.39 13.20 -13.08
N ASN A 314 -22.15 13.54 -12.03
CA ASN A 314 -21.67 13.40 -10.64
C ASN A 314 -21.42 11.93 -10.30
N GLY A 315 -22.30 11.05 -10.77
CA GLY A 315 -22.14 9.61 -10.64
C GLY A 315 -20.93 9.08 -11.40
N PHE A 316 -20.71 9.54 -12.63
CA PHE A 316 -19.56 9.16 -13.46
C PHE A 316 -18.24 9.59 -12.84
N ALA A 317 -18.14 10.82 -12.33
CA ALA A 317 -16.97 11.30 -11.60
C ALA A 317 -16.72 10.46 -10.34
N ALA A 318 -17.77 10.16 -9.57
CA ALA A 318 -17.66 9.29 -8.40
C ALA A 318 -17.23 7.85 -8.74
N ASN A 319 -17.71 7.29 -9.86
CA ASN A 319 -17.23 5.99 -10.34
C ASN A 319 -15.75 6.03 -10.74
N LEU A 320 -15.31 7.12 -11.38
CA LEU A 320 -13.90 7.32 -11.72
C LEU A 320 -13.02 7.41 -10.46
N ASP A 321 -13.47 8.08 -9.41
CA ASP A 321 -12.77 8.10 -8.10
C ASP A 321 -12.62 6.71 -7.49
N GLY A 322 -13.68 5.90 -7.54
CA GLY A 322 -13.64 4.49 -7.09
C GLY A 322 -12.64 3.67 -7.91
N THR A 323 -12.63 3.85 -9.23
CA THR A 323 -11.68 3.22 -10.15
C THR A 323 -10.24 3.63 -9.85
N ARG A 324 -9.96 4.92 -9.64
CA ARG A 324 -8.62 5.42 -9.28
C ARG A 324 -8.08 4.76 -8.03
N LYS A 325 -8.93 4.59 -7.01
CA LYS A 325 -8.48 3.93 -5.79
C LYS A 325 -7.97 2.52 -6.07
N ILE A 326 -8.66 1.76 -6.94
CA ILE A 326 -8.23 0.41 -7.32
C ILE A 326 -6.91 0.46 -8.09
N VAL A 327 -6.75 1.39 -9.03
CA VAL A 327 -5.49 1.60 -9.76
C VAL A 327 -4.34 1.91 -8.80
N ASP A 328 -4.54 2.82 -7.84
CA ASP A 328 -3.50 3.21 -6.88
C ASP A 328 -3.08 2.03 -5.98
N LEU A 329 -4.03 1.18 -5.58
CA LEU A 329 -3.74 -0.02 -4.80
C LEU A 329 -2.91 -1.04 -5.59
N LEU A 330 -3.12 -1.14 -6.89
CA LEU A 330 -2.39 -2.07 -7.78
C LEU A 330 -1.11 -1.45 -8.36
N ARG A 331 -0.95 -0.12 -8.27
CA ARG A 331 0.17 0.63 -8.84
C ARG A 331 1.53 0.06 -8.46
N PRO A 332 1.85 -0.27 -7.19
CA PRO A 332 3.16 -0.84 -6.86
C PRO A 332 3.46 -2.16 -7.58
N LEU A 333 2.43 -2.98 -7.82
CA LEU A 333 2.57 -4.25 -8.55
C LEU A 333 2.77 -3.98 -10.05
N LEU A 334 1.95 -3.10 -10.62
CA LEU A 334 2.01 -2.71 -12.03
C LEU A 334 3.31 -1.98 -12.37
N THR A 335 3.83 -1.11 -11.50
CA THR A 335 5.13 -0.43 -11.72
C THR A 335 6.26 -1.44 -11.87
N ARG A 336 6.21 -2.54 -11.12
CA ARG A 336 7.26 -3.57 -11.13
C ARG A 336 7.18 -4.48 -12.36
N SER A 337 5.98 -4.95 -12.72
CA SER A 337 5.82 -5.99 -13.75
C SER A 337 5.24 -5.50 -15.08
N ALA A 338 4.60 -4.33 -15.11
CA ALA A 338 3.80 -3.85 -16.24
C ALA A 338 3.77 -2.31 -16.35
N GLY A 339 4.94 -1.67 -16.32
CA GLY A 339 5.06 -0.20 -16.30
C GLY A 339 4.43 0.52 -17.51
N GLU A 340 4.53 -0.05 -18.71
CA GLU A 340 3.89 0.50 -19.91
C GLU A 340 2.36 0.46 -19.82
N LEU A 341 1.81 -0.63 -19.25
CA LEU A 341 0.38 -0.73 -19.01
C LEU A 341 -0.09 0.30 -17.99
N LEU A 342 0.68 0.52 -16.91
CA LEU A 342 0.37 1.56 -15.93
C LEU A 342 0.31 2.95 -16.57
N GLN A 343 1.25 3.28 -17.46
CA GLN A 343 1.22 4.55 -18.20
C GLN A 343 -0.02 4.68 -19.08
N LYS A 344 -0.44 3.60 -19.76
CA LYS A 344 -1.68 3.56 -20.55
C LYS A 344 -2.92 3.78 -19.68
N ILE A 345 -2.98 3.16 -18.50
CA ILE A 345 -4.07 3.35 -17.53
C ILE A 345 -4.10 4.79 -17.03
N ASP A 346 -2.95 5.37 -16.68
CA ASP A 346 -2.83 6.75 -16.18
C ASP A 346 -3.30 7.75 -17.24
N ALA A 347 -2.87 7.57 -18.50
CA ALA A 347 -3.30 8.40 -19.61
C ALA A 347 -4.81 8.30 -19.86
N ALA A 348 -5.37 7.08 -19.90
CA ALA A 348 -6.80 6.89 -20.11
C ALA A 348 -7.65 7.45 -18.95
N THR A 349 -7.14 7.35 -17.71
CA THR A 349 -7.78 7.92 -16.52
C THR A 349 -7.80 9.44 -16.59
N ALA A 350 -6.67 10.07 -16.96
CA ALA A 350 -6.55 11.52 -17.10
C ALA A 350 -7.42 12.06 -18.24
N ASP A 351 -7.52 11.32 -19.35
CA ASP A 351 -8.38 11.68 -20.47
C ASP A 351 -9.86 11.69 -20.10
N LEU A 352 -10.34 10.66 -19.39
CA LEU A 352 -11.73 10.60 -18.92
C LEU A 352 -12.00 11.70 -17.89
N ASP A 353 -11.07 11.92 -16.95
CA ASP A 353 -11.19 12.98 -15.96
C ASP A 353 -11.31 14.37 -16.60
N THR A 354 -10.41 14.68 -17.54
CA THR A 354 -10.43 15.95 -18.26
C THR A 354 -11.74 16.13 -19.02
N THR A 355 -12.24 15.06 -19.62
CA THR A 355 -13.52 15.05 -20.35
C THR A 355 -14.69 15.36 -19.41
N LEU A 356 -14.73 14.74 -18.22
CA LEU A 356 -15.77 15.00 -17.23
C LEU A 356 -15.64 16.42 -16.64
N ASN A 357 -14.44 16.85 -16.30
CA ASN A 357 -14.16 18.16 -15.68
C ASN A 357 -14.46 19.34 -16.60
N ALA A 358 -14.48 19.14 -17.92
CA ALA A 358 -15.00 20.14 -18.87
C ALA A 358 -16.47 20.51 -18.61
N PHE A 359 -17.19 19.71 -17.83
CA PHE A 359 -18.59 19.91 -17.46
C PHE A 359 -18.79 20.31 -15.99
N ALA A 360 -17.70 20.58 -15.26
CA ALA A 360 -17.75 20.97 -13.86
C ALA A 360 -18.38 22.36 -13.67
N THR A 361 -19.08 22.53 -12.55
CA THR A 361 -19.68 23.78 -12.08
C THR A 361 -19.23 24.05 -10.63
N ALA A 362 -19.66 25.17 -10.03
CA ALA A 362 -19.38 25.44 -8.63
C ALA A 362 -19.98 24.39 -7.67
N ASP A 363 -21.11 23.79 -8.07
CA ASP A 363 -21.91 22.89 -7.25
C ASP A 363 -21.83 21.42 -7.70
N GLY A 364 -20.84 21.07 -8.52
CA GLY A 364 -20.62 19.71 -9.03
C GLY A 364 -20.45 19.70 -10.54
N TYR A 365 -21.42 19.13 -11.26
CA TYR A 365 -21.41 19.04 -12.72
C TYR A 365 -22.73 19.56 -13.30
N ARG A 366 -22.68 20.01 -14.55
CA ARG A 366 -23.88 20.44 -15.27
C ARG A 366 -24.90 19.28 -15.42
N PRO A 367 -26.20 19.58 -15.51
CA PRO A 367 -27.23 18.59 -15.81
C PRO A 367 -26.99 17.80 -17.11
N TYR A 368 -27.31 16.50 -17.11
CA TYR A 368 -27.01 15.59 -18.22
C TYR A 368 -27.86 15.80 -19.48
N ASP A 369 -29.05 16.37 -19.32
CA ASP A 369 -29.89 16.84 -20.42
C ASP A 369 -29.23 17.98 -21.24
N GLN A 370 -28.24 18.67 -20.66
CA GLN A 370 -27.40 19.67 -21.35
C GLN A 370 -26.16 19.08 -22.02
N VAL A 371 -25.94 17.76 -21.91
CA VAL A 371 -24.85 17.04 -22.57
C VAL A 371 -25.34 16.54 -23.91
N ASP A 372 -24.83 17.10 -25.00
CA ASP A 372 -25.24 16.72 -26.36
C ASP A 372 -24.73 15.32 -26.75
N ALA A 373 -25.28 14.76 -27.83
CA ALA A 373 -24.93 13.42 -28.30
C ALA A 373 -23.43 13.23 -28.61
N THR A 374 -22.76 14.26 -29.11
CA THR A 374 -21.32 14.20 -29.42
C THR A 374 -20.50 14.11 -28.13
N GLN A 375 -20.86 14.93 -27.14
CA GLN A 375 -20.23 14.92 -25.82
C GLN A 375 -20.48 13.59 -25.09
N ARG A 376 -21.70 13.02 -25.19
CA ARG A 376 -22.01 11.69 -24.66
C ARG A 376 -21.14 10.61 -25.31
N GLN A 377 -20.98 10.66 -26.63
CA GLN A 377 -20.10 9.74 -27.36
C GLN A 377 -18.63 9.89 -26.94
N GLN A 378 -18.16 11.11 -26.67
CA GLN A 378 -16.80 11.35 -26.16
C GLN A 378 -16.60 10.75 -24.78
N ILE A 379 -17.54 10.95 -23.85
CA ILE A 379 -17.53 10.31 -22.52
C ILE A 379 -17.47 8.79 -22.68
N ALA A 380 -18.34 8.22 -23.52
CA ALA A 380 -18.40 6.79 -23.77
C ALA A 380 -17.06 6.25 -24.30
N ALA A 381 -16.47 6.91 -25.31
CA ALA A 381 -15.21 6.50 -25.90
C ALA A 381 -14.05 6.54 -24.90
N LYS A 382 -13.97 7.59 -24.05
CA LYS A 382 -12.91 7.69 -23.03
C LYS A 382 -13.08 6.66 -21.92
N ALA A 383 -14.30 6.40 -21.49
CA ALA A 383 -14.59 5.35 -20.52
C ALA A 383 -14.30 3.95 -21.09
N GLY A 384 -14.59 3.72 -22.37
CA GLY A 384 -14.26 2.48 -23.07
C GLY A 384 -12.75 2.25 -23.14
N ALA A 385 -11.97 3.29 -23.50
CA ALA A 385 -10.52 3.21 -23.53
C ALA A 385 -9.91 2.92 -22.15
N LEU A 386 -10.45 3.51 -21.09
CA LEU A 386 -10.05 3.19 -19.71
C LEU A 386 -10.44 1.76 -19.35
N ALA A 387 -11.64 1.29 -19.71
CA ALA A 387 -12.07 -0.08 -19.48
C ALA A 387 -11.18 -1.10 -20.22
N ASP A 388 -10.75 -0.81 -21.45
CA ASP A 388 -9.81 -1.65 -22.21
C ASP A 388 -8.47 -1.73 -21.48
N ALA A 389 -7.91 -0.60 -21.06
CA ALA A 389 -6.64 -0.58 -20.33
C ALA A 389 -6.72 -1.31 -18.97
N LEU A 390 -7.82 -1.14 -18.23
CA LEU A 390 -8.03 -1.87 -16.97
C LEU A 390 -8.20 -3.39 -17.19
N GLY A 391 -8.79 -3.78 -18.33
CA GLY A 391 -8.94 -5.19 -18.73
C GLY A 391 -7.61 -5.93 -18.90
N ASP A 392 -6.56 -5.21 -19.28
CA ASP A 392 -5.21 -5.78 -19.47
C ASP A 392 -4.50 -6.10 -18.13
N ILE A 393 -4.98 -5.57 -16.99
CA ILE A 393 -4.36 -5.78 -15.66
C ILE A 393 -4.32 -7.25 -15.28
N ASP A 394 -5.40 -7.98 -15.53
CA ASP A 394 -5.50 -9.39 -15.17
C ASP A 394 -4.40 -10.21 -15.86
N SER A 395 -4.25 -10.04 -17.18
CA SER A 395 -3.19 -10.71 -17.94
C SER A 395 -1.79 -10.29 -17.48
N ALA A 396 -1.59 -9.02 -17.18
CA ALA A 396 -0.30 -8.45 -16.78
C ALA A 396 0.17 -8.90 -15.39
N LEU A 397 -0.78 -9.11 -14.46
CA LEU A 397 -0.50 -9.61 -13.11
C LEU A 397 -0.74 -11.12 -12.97
N GLY A 398 -1.34 -11.74 -13.99
CA GLY A 398 -1.69 -13.15 -14.06
C GLY A 398 -2.74 -13.58 -13.03
N LEU A 399 -3.81 -12.82 -12.83
CA LEU A 399 -4.76 -13.06 -11.71
C LEU A 399 -5.72 -14.24 -11.97
N SER A 400 -6.14 -14.45 -13.22
CA SER A 400 -7.02 -15.55 -13.62
C SER A 400 -6.37 -16.95 -13.59
N ASP A 401 -5.05 -17.02 -13.43
CA ASP A 401 -4.27 -18.27 -13.39
C ASP A 401 -3.81 -18.65 -11.96
N LEU A 402 -4.27 -17.94 -10.91
CA LEU A 402 -3.77 -18.06 -9.53
C LEU A 402 -4.59 -18.95 -8.59
#